data_AF-A0A022QS25-F1
#
_entry.id   AF-A0A022QS25-F1
#
_cell.length_a   1.000
_cell.length_b   1.000
_cell.length_c   1.000
_cell.angle_alpha   90.00
_cell.angle_beta   90.00
_cell.angle_gamma   90.00
#
_symmetry.space_group_name_H-M   'P 1'
#
loop_
_entity.id
_entity.type
_entity.pdbx_description
1 polymer ?
#
loop_
_entity_poly.entity_id
_entity_poly.type
_entity_poly.pdbx_seq_one_letter_code
_entity_poly.pdbx_strand_id
1 'polypeptide(L)'
;MLPLYCFEFAWGSVIASWRCSCYHMRCMQANMQSFVSRIVKTLHGSSDDIGWLQSAPGMAPVEDGSARFVELLQGIRNGLHKLPDSFVYLLIPGLFSNLGPLYFVSTKRFFSKMGLACHIAKIHSEASVEQNAWELKQYIEELYWGSGKRVMLLGHSKGGVDAAAALSIYSEELRDKVAGLALVQSPYGGTPIASDILREGQVADKETRRIMEFLICKLIKGDIRALEDLTYEKRKEFVGAHKLPENIPIISFHSEASVAPGVIATLSHIAHAELPWLPQFPGEDRENDDFALAARKVPVVFPVSAAMALSALHLQLRYGEKSDGLVTCRDAEVPGSIVVKPERKLDHSWMVYSSWKKDPEDSSEVDACEMCEALLTMLVELGEERSN
;
A
#
# COMPACT_ATOMS: atom_id res chain seq x y z
N MET A 1 -65.46 -34.81 28.00
CA MET A 1 -64.72 -34.51 26.75
C MET A 1 -64.02 -33.15 26.76
N LEU A 2 -64.59 -32.06 27.31
CA LEU A 2 -63.90 -30.75 27.40
C LEU A 2 -62.53 -30.70 28.12
N PRO A 3 -62.28 -31.43 29.23
CA PRO A 3 -61.04 -31.23 30.02
C PRO A 3 -59.76 -31.69 29.32
N LEU A 4 -59.85 -32.75 28.49
CA LEU A 4 -58.72 -33.31 27.76
C LEU A 4 -58.27 -32.40 26.61
N TYR A 5 -59.22 -31.81 25.87
CA TYR A 5 -58.93 -30.84 24.80
C TYR A 5 -58.31 -29.54 25.33
N CYS A 6 -58.76 -29.05 26.50
CA CYS A 6 -58.14 -27.89 27.14
C CYS A 6 -56.70 -28.19 27.60
N PHE A 7 -56.43 -29.40 28.08
CA PHE A 7 -55.10 -29.83 28.50
C PHE A 7 -54.15 -30.00 27.30
N GLU A 8 -54.60 -30.63 26.21
CA GLU A 8 -53.82 -30.75 24.97
C GLU A 8 -53.52 -29.39 24.34
N PHE A 9 -54.47 -28.46 24.35
CA PHE A 9 -54.27 -27.10 23.84
C PHE A 9 -53.30 -26.29 24.71
N ALA A 10 -53.42 -26.39 26.04
CA ALA A 10 -52.49 -25.74 26.98
C ALA A 10 -51.07 -26.31 26.85
N TRP A 11 -50.94 -27.64 26.74
CA TRP A 11 -49.66 -28.33 26.55
C TRP A 11 -49.00 -27.95 25.22
N GLY A 12 -49.77 -27.90 24.13
CA GLY A 12 -49.28 -27.44 22.82
C GLY A 12 -48.79 -25.98 22.83
N SER A 13 -49.50 -25.09 23.53
CA SER A 13 -49.12 -23.68 23.69
C SER A 13 -47.85 -23.50 24.52
N VAL A 14 -47.65 -24.30 25.56
CA VAL A 14 -46.43 -24.31 26.38
C VAL A 14 -45.23 -24.81 25.57
N ILE A 15 -45.39 -25.88 24.79
CA ILE A 15 -44.32 -26.40 23.90
C ILE A 15 -43.97 -25.37 22.82
N ALA A 16 -44.95 -24.70 22.22
CA ALA A 16 -44.70 -23.66 21.23
C ALA A 16 -43.93 -22.47 21.85
N SER A 17 -44.32 -22.04 23.05
CA SER A 17 -43.64 -20.97 23.79
C SER A 17 -42.22 -21.37 24.18
N TRP A 18 -42.00 -22.62 24.60
CA TRP A 18 -40.67 -23.17 24.91
C TRP A 18 -39.78 -23.25 23.67
N ARG A 19 -40.31 -23.71 22.53
CA ARG A 19 -39.59 -23.73 21.25
C ARG A 19 -39.22 -22.32 20.79
N CYS A 20 -40.14 -21.37 20.92
CA CYS A 20 -39.88 -19.97 20.61
C CYS A 20 -38.80 -19.38 21.53
N SER A 21 -38.86 -19.64 22.83
CA SER A 21 -37.84 -19.23 23.81
C SER A 21 -36.47 -19.86 23.51
N CYS A 22 -36.42 -21.15 23.18
CA CYS A 22 -35.19 -21.84 22.78
C CYS A 22 -34.61 -21.27 21.48
N TYR A 23 -35.46 -20.94 20.50
CA TYR A 23 -35.05 -20.26 19.27
C TYR A 23 -34.45 -18.88 19.56
N HIS A 24 -35.13 -18.07 20.39
CA HIS A 24 -34.61 -16.76 20.82
C HIS A 24 -33.29 -16.88 21.58
N MET A 25 -33.13 -17.85 22.49
CA MET A 25 -31.86 -18.09 23.18
C MET A 25 -30.74 -18.50 22.22
N ARG A 26 -31.02 -19.35 21.23
CA ARG A 26 -30.04 -19.72 20.18
C ARG A 26 -29.66 -18.53 19.32
N CYS A 27 -30.62 -17.69 18.92
CA CYS A 27 -30.34 -16.44 18.20
C CYS A 27 -29.50 -15.48 19.04
N MET A 28 -29.83 -15.30 20.33
CA MET A 28 -29.04 -14.47 21.23
C MET A 28 -27.62 -15.01 21.42
N GLN A 29 -27.45 -16.33 21.55
CA GLN A 29 -26.15 -16.96 21.65
C GLN A 29 -25.32 -16.78 20.37
N ALA A 30 -25.91 -17.00 19.19
CA ALA A 30 -25.25 -16.77 17.90
C ALA A 30 -24.86 -15.30 17.72
N ASN A 31 -25.74 -14.37 18.10
CA ASN A 31 -25.46 -12.93 18.08
C ASN A 31 -24.32 -12.57 19.05
N MET A 32 -24.30 -13.14 20.25
CA MET A 32 -23.25 -12.90 21.24
C MET A 32 -21.91 -13.49 20.78
N GLN A 33 -21.90 -14.69 20.22
CA GLN A 33 -20.70 -15.31 19.64
C GLN A 33 -20.17 -14.49 18.45
N SER A 34 -21.06 -14.02 17.58
CA SER A 34 -20.71 -13.12 16.47
C SER A 34 -20.13 -11.80 17.00
N PHE A 35 -20.73 -11.21 18.03
CA PHE A 35 -20.27 -9.97 18.65
C PHE A 35 -18.90 -10.14 19.32
N VAL A 36 -18.69 -11.22 20.09
CA VAL A 36 -17.40 -11.53 20.71
C VAL A 36 -16.33 -11.78 19.64
N SER A 37 -16.64 -12.55 18.60
CA SER A 37 -15.75 -12.78 17.47
C SER A 37 -15.35 -11.46 16.78
N ARG A 38 -16.30 -10.54 16.60
CA ARG A 38 -16.03 -9.20 16.06
C ARG A 38 -15.14 -8.37 16.98
N ILE A 39 -15.38 -8.38 18.30
CA ILE A 39 -14.51 -7.69 19.27
C ILE A 39 -13.09 -8.26 19.20
N VAL A 40 -12.94 -9.58 19.25
CA VAL A 40 -11.64 -10.26 19.21
C VAL A 40 -10.91 -9.93 17.91
N LYS A 41 -11.56 -10.07 16.75
CA LYS A 41 -11.01 -9.69 15.45
C LYS A 41 -10.63 -8.21 15.38
N THR A 42 -11.35 -7.35 16.09
CA THR A 42 -11.04 -5.92 16.08
C THR A 42 -9.83 -5.57 16.96
N LEU A 43 -9.74 -6.20 18.13
CA LEU A 43 -8.60 -6.06 19.03
C LEU A 43 -7.33 -6.62 18.41
N HIS A 44 -7.41 -7.78 17.75
CA HIS A 44 -6.27 -8.38 17.04
C HIS A 44 -5.90 -7.59 15.78
N GLY A 45 -6.87 -6.96 15.11
CA GLY A 45 -6.62 -6.18 13.91
C GLY A 45 -5.90 -7.02 12.86
N SER A 46 -4.82 -6.48 12.30
CA SER A 46 -3.98 -7.17 11.32
C SER A 46 -2.76 -7.88 11.93
N SER A 47 -2.69 -8.04 13.27
CA SER A 47 -1.50 -8.56 13.96
C SER A 47 -1.07 -9.96 13.47
N ASP A 48 -2.03 -10.84 13.20
CA ASP A 48 -1.76 -12.22 12.73
C ASP A 48 -1.43 -12.28 11.22
N ASP A 49 -1.71 -11.19 10.50
CA ASP A 49 -1.53 -11.11 9.05
C ASP A 49 -0.21 -10.44 8.68
N ILE A 50 0.29 -9.46 9.46
CA ILE A 50 1.51 -8.73 9.15
C ILE A 50 2.70 -9.68 9.02
N GLY A 51 3.38 -9.62 7.87
CA GLY A 51 4.53 -10.45 7.58
C GLY A 51 4.20 -11.95 7.48
N TRP A 52 3.00 -12.29 7.01
CA TRP A 52 2.60 -13.67 6.73
C TRP A 52 3.46 -14.32 5.64
N LEU A 53 4.05 -13.54 4.73
CA LEU A 53 4.94 -14.06 3.68
C LEU A 53 6.20 -14.71 4.26
N GLN A 54 6.73 -14.19 5.37
CA GLN A 54 7.91 -14.75 6.04
C GLN A 54 7.60 -16.02 6.83
N SER A 55 6.34 -16.24 7.22
CA SER A 55 5.92 -17.40 8.02
C SER A 55 5.21 -18.48 7.21
N ALA A 56 4.74 -18.17 6.01
CA ALA A 56 4.03 -19.09 5.15
C ALA A 56 4.95 -20.23 4.66
N PRO A 57 4.55 -21.51 4.80
CA PRO A 57 5.32 -22.63 4.28
C PRO A 57 5.51 -22.56 2.76
N GLY A 58 6.74 -22.81 2.31
CA GLY A 58 7.06 -22.86 0.87
C GLY A 58 7.33 -21.50 0.21
N MET A 59 7.41 -20.42 0.99
CA MET A 59 7.94 -19.13 0.51
C MET A 59 9.46 -19.16 0.51
N ALA A 60 10.07 -18.69 -0.59
CA ALA A 60 11.51 -18.57 -0.69
C ALA A 60 12.02 -17.47 0.28
N PRO A 61 13.18 -17.68 0.92
CA PRO A 61 13.78 -16.64 1.76
C PRO A 61 14.16 -15.42 0.90
N VAL A 62 14.35 -14.29 1.58
CA VAL A 62 14.90 -13.07 0.99
C VAL A 62 16.38 -12.96 1.31
N GLU A 63 17.12 -12.29 0.44
CA GLU A 63 18.54 -11.99 0.65
C GLU A 63 18.73 -10.49 0.88
N ASP A 64 19.64 -10.10 1.76
CA ASP A 64 19.89 -8.69 2.07
C ASP A 64 20.85 -8.06 1.06
N GLY A 65 20.33 -7.12 0.27
CA GLY A 65 21.06 -6.37 -0.75
C GLY A 65 21.53 -4.98 -0.33
N SER A 66 21.26 -4.56 0.92
CA SER A 66 21.47 -3.17 1.34
C SER A 66 22.90 -2.68 1.16
N ALA A 67 23.90 -3.51 1.49
CA ALA A 67 25.30 -3.12 1.37
C ALA A 67 25.68 -2.79 -0.08
N ARG A 68 25.31 -3.69 -1.02
CA ARG A 68 25.56 -3.49 -2.45
C ARG A 68 24.81 -2.28 -2.99
N PHE A 69 23.56 -2.09 -2.57
CA PHE A 69 22.77 -0.92 -2.94
C PHE A 69 23.46 0.40 -2.52
N VAL A 70 24.01 0.47 -1.30
CA VAL A 70 24.72 1.66 -0.81
C VAL A 70 25.97 1.96 -1.63
N GLU A 71 26.74 0.93 -2.01
CA GLU A 71 27.91 1.09 -2.89
C GLU A 71 27.52 1.66 -4.26
N LEU A 72 26.47 1.11 -4.87
CA LEU A 72 25.95 1.56 -6.17
C LEU A 72 25.46 3.01 -6.09
N LEU A 73 24.70 3.34 -5.05
CA LEU A 73 24.20 4.69 -4.80
C LEU A 73 25.35 5.69 -4.63
N GLN A 74 26.38 5.33 -3.87
CA GLN A 74 27.57 6.17 -3.70
C GLN A 74 28.30 6.38 -5.04
N GLY A 75 28.42 5.33 -5.87
CA GLY A 75 28.96 5.43 -7.21
C GLY A 75 28.18 6.42 -8.08
N ILE A 76 26.86 6.30 -8.11
CA ILE A 76 25.96 7.17 -8.88
C ILE A 76 26.08 8.64 -8.43
N ARG A 77 26.12 8.89 -7.12
CA ARG A 77 26.35 10.24 -6.57
C ARG A 77 27.70 10.84 -6.96
N ASN A 78 28.69 9.99 -7.23
CA ASN A 78 30.00 10.37 -7.75
C ASN A 78 30.04 10.45 -9.29
N GLY A 79 28.89 10.35 -9.96
CA GLY A 79 28.75 10.47 -11.41
C GLY A 79 28.94 9.15 -12.19
N LEU A 80 29.02 8.00 -11.51
CA LEU A 80 29.12 6.70 -12.16
C LEU A 80 27.73 6.18 -12.58
N HIS A 81 27.23 6.70 -13.69
CA HIS A 81 25.96 6.27 -14.28
C HIS A 81 26.19 5.10 -15.24
N LYS A 82 25.68 3.91 -14.90
CA LYS A 82 26.02 2.63 -15.59
C LYS A 82 24.83 1.89 -16.21
N LEU A 83 23.62 2.44 -16.08
CA LEU A 83 22.45 1.80 -16.69
C LEU A 83 22.63 1.67 -18.22
N PRO A 84 22.49 0.45 -18.78
CA PRO A 84 22.69 0.25 -20.21
C PRO A 84 21.51 0.75 -21.03
N ASP A 85 21.77 1.13 -22.28
CA ASP A 85 20.75 1.53 -23.25
C ASP A 85 20.10 0.33 -23.95
N SER A 86 20.51 -0.90 -23.63
CA SER A 86 19.98 -2.16 -24.18
C SER A 86 18.58 -2.52 -23.68
N PHE A 87 18.06 -1.80 -22.66
CA PHE A 87 16.73 -1.98 -22.12
C PHE A 87 15.81 -0.77 -22.39
N VAL A 88 14.50 -1.01 -22.25
CA VAL A 88 13.51 0.04 -22.03
C VAL A 88 13.15 0.05 -20.54
N TYR A 89 13.20 1.21 -19.89
CA TYR A 89 12.86 1.37 -18.48
C TYR A 89 11.41 1.80 -18.32
N LEU A 90 10.61 0.99 -17.64
CA LEU A 90 9.20 1.28 -17.40
C LEU A 90 8.96 1.57 -15.92
N LEU A 91 8.60 2.82 -15.63
CA LEU A 91 8.20 3.29 -14.30
C LEU A 91 6.69 3.11 -14.14
N ILE A 92 6.27 2.32 -13.16
CA ILE A 92 4.88 1.92 -12.97
C ILE A 92 4.36 2.59 -11.69
N PRO A 93 3.51 3.62 -11.82
CA PRO A 93 3.02 4.37 -10.67
C PRO A 93 1.99 3.54 -9.88
N GLY A 94 1.87 3.82 -8.59
CA GLY A 94 0.83 3.24 -7.74
C GLY A 94 -0.47 4.04 -7.74
N LEU A 95 -1.27 3.82 -6.69
CA LEU A 95 -2.39 4.71 -6.37
C LEU A 95 -1.87 6.17 -6.31
N PHE A 96 -2.69 7.14 -6.73
CA PHE A 96 -2.36 8.58 -6.70
C PHE A 96 -1.52 9.13 -7.86
N SER A 97 -1.34 8.39 -8.95
CA SER A 97 -0.74 8.94 -10.18
C SER A 97 -1.52 10.16 -10.74
N ASN A 98 -2.81 10.26 -10.43
CA ASN A 98 -3.68 11.38 -10.80
C ASN A 98 -3.67 12.58 -9.81
N LEU A 99 -3.02 12.45 -8.64
CA LEU A 99 -3.04 13.46 -7.58
C LEU A 99 -1.84 14.41 -7.59
N GLY A 100 -0.66 13.89 -7.92
CA GLY A 100 0.54 14.70 -8.05
C GLY A 100 0.80 14.99 -9.52
N PRO A 101 0.69 16.24 -10.01
CA PRO A 101 1.47 16.57 -11.20
C PRO A 101 2.90 16.13 -10.88
N LEU A 102 3.55 15.40 -11.80
CA LEU A 102 4.97 15.04 -11.75
C LEU A 102 5.38 13.68 -11.16
N TYR A 103 4.44 12.76 -10.86
CA TYR A 103 4.77 11.38 -10.44
C TYR A 103 5.76 10.73 -11.43
N PHE A 104 6.94 10.31 -10.94
CA PHE A 104 8.05 9.78 -11.76
C PHE A 104 8.57 10.69 -12.90
N VAL A 105 8.07 11.91 -13.05
CA VAL A 105 8.47 12.81 -14.15
C VAL A 105 9.93 13.23 -14.02
N SER A 106 10.39 13.49 -12.80
CA SER A 106 11.81 13.80 -12.53
C SER A 106 12.70 12.63 -12.90
N THR A 107 12.36 11.41 -12.45
CA THR A 107 13.10 10.18 -12.77
C THR A 107 13.16 9.92 -14.27
N LYS A 108 12.01 10.02 -14.96
CA LYS A 108 11.96 9.89 -16.42
C LYS A 108 12.87 10.90 -17.10
N ARG A 109 12.83 12.17 -16.67
CA ARG A 109 13.67 13.24 -17.23
C ARG A 109 15.15 12.99 -16.95
N PHE A 110 15.48 12.48 -15.77
CA PHE A 110 16.84 12.12 -15.38
C PHE A 110 17.40 11.02 -16.29
N PHE A 111 16.66 9.91 -16.49
CA PHE A 111 17.07 8.84 -17.41
C PHE A 111 17.12 9.30 -18.87
N SER A 112 16.20 10.17 -19.27
CA SER A 112 16.21 10.74 -20.63
C SER A 112 17.47 11.58 -20.89
N LYS A 113 17.99 12.30 -19.87
CA LYS A 113 19.25 13.05 -19.97
C LYS A 113 20.47 12.14 -20.10
N MET A 114 20.39 10.92 -19.58
CA MET A 114 21.41 9.87 -19.75
C MET A 114 21.29 9.16 -21.11
N GLY A 115 20.32 9.51 -21.95
CA GLY A 115 20.09 8.87 -23.25
C GLY A 115 19.30 7.57 -23.18
N LEU A 116 18.67 7.25 -22.04
CA LEU A 116 17.93 6.00 -21.86
C LEU A 116 16.47 6.12 -22.30
N ALA A 117 15.94 5.05 -22.88
CA ALA A 117 14.52 4.92 -23.19
C ALA A 117 13.73 4.66 -21.90
N CYS A 118 13.03 5.68 -21.40
CA CYS A 118 12.26 5.60 -20.16
C CYS A 118 10.80 6.05 -20.34
N HIS A 119 9.87 5.22 -19.90
CA HIS A 119 8.43 5.41 -20.01
C HIS A 119 7.78 5.38 -18.62
N ILE A 120 6.69 6.11 -18.48
CA ILE A 120 5.80 6.00 -17.31
C ILE A 120 4.55 5.29 -17.80
N ALA A 121 4.19 4.18 -17.16
CA ALA A 121 3.02 3.40 -17.53
C ALA A 121 1.75 4.26 -17.38
N LYS A 122 0.88 4.19 -18.37
CA LYS A 122 -0.42 4.87 -18.36
C LYS A 122 -1.49 3.87 -17.94
N ILE A 123 -1.61 3.66 -16.63
CA ILE A 123 -2.60 2.75 -16.05
C ILE A 123 -3.61 3.51 -15.20
N HIS A 124 -4.81 2.95 -15.09
CA HIS A 124 -5.85 3.48 -14.22
C HIS A 124 -5.49 3.15 -12.77
N SER A 125 -5.11 4.17 -11.99
CA SER A 125 -4.64 3.96 -10.62
C SER A 125 -5.66 3.23 -9.74
N GLU A 126 -6.95 3.50 -9.94
CA GLU A 126 -8.04 2.95 -9.12
C GLU A 126 -8.60 1.62 -9.64
N ALA A 127 -8.09 1.09 -10.76
CA ALA A 127 -8.54 -0.20 -11.29
C ALA A 127 -7.95 -1.36 -10.47
N SER A 128 -8.58 -2.53 -10.58
CA SER A 128 -8.12 -3.73 -9.87
C SER A 128 -6.72 -4.15 -10.31
N VAL A 129 -6.05 -4.93 -9.48
CA VAL A 129 -4.72 -5.48 -9.76
C VAL A 129 -4.74 -6.33 -11.04
N GLU A 130 -5.77 -7.14 -11.26
CA GLU A 130 -5.90 -7.98 -12.46
C GLU A 130 -6.11 -7.15 -13.73
N GLN A 131 -6.93 -6.11 -13.67
CA GLN A 131 -7.15 -5.22 -14.81
C GLN A 131 -5.85 -4.49 -15.18
N ASN A 132 -5.16 -3.93 -14.19
CA ASN A 132 -3.88 -3.26 -14.42
C ASN A 132 -2.79 -4.24 -14.88
N ALA A 133 -2.80 -5.49 -14.41
CA ALA A 133 -1.89 -6.52 -14.88
C ALA A 133 -2.06 -6.79 -16.39
N TRP A 134 -3.30 -6.84 -16.87
CA TRP A 134 -3.60 -6.99 -18.29
C TRP A 134 -3.15 -5.76 -19.11
N GLU A 135 -3.43 -4.54 -18.64
CA GLU A 135 -2.98 -3.30 -19.30
C GLU A 135 -1.45 -3.22 -19.36
N LEU A 136 -0.76 -3.56 -18.27
CA LEU A 136 0.70 -3.60 -18.22
C LEU A 136 1.28 -4.66 -19.17
N LYS A 137 0.64 -5.83 -19.28
CA LYS A 137 1.04 -6.85 -20.24
C LYS A 137 1.02 -6.30 -21.66
N GLN A 138 -0.08 -5.65 -22.08
CA GLN A 138 -0.17 -5.04 -23.42
C GLN A 138 0.92 -3.98 -23.61
N TYR A 139 1.10 -3.10 -22.61
CA TYR A 139 2.09 -2.03 -22.68
C TYR A 139 3.52 -2.56 -22.83
N ILE A 140 3.89 -3.60 -22.08
CA ILE A 140 5.21 -4.25 -22.16
C ILE A 140 5.42 -4.88 -23.54
N GLU A 141 4.41 -5.52 -24.10
CA GLU A 141 4.49 -6.11 -25.44
C GLU A 141 4.65 -5.05 -26.53
N GLU A 142 3.94 -3.93 -26.43
CA GLU A 142 4.09 -2.81 -27.36
C GLU A 142 5.50 -2.21 -27.31
N LEU A 143 6.05 -2.01 -26.10
CA LEU A 143 7.43 -1.53 -25.93
C LEU A 143 8.44 -2.50 -26.52
N TYR A 144 8.29 -3.79 -26.22
CA TYR A 144 9.17 -4.83 -26.73
C TYR A 144 9.11 -4.92 -28.26
N TRP A 145 7.90 -4.92 -28.84
CA TRP A 145 7.69 -4.95 -30.29
C TRP A 145 8.28 -3.72 -30.99
N GLY A 146 8.07 -2.53 -30.43
CA GLY A 146 8.52 -1.27 -31.04
C GLY A 146 10.03 -1.04 -30.94
N SER A 147 10.70 -1.60 -29.93
CA SER A 147 12.12 -1.35 -29.67
C SER A 147 13.03 -2.56 -29.94
N GLY A 148 12.50 -3.78 -29.91
CA GLY A 148 13.27 -5.02 -29.88
C GLY A 148 14.04 -5.25 -28.57
N LYS A 149 13.83 -4.43 -27.55
CA LYS A 149 14.56 -4.45 -26.27
C LYS A 149 13.68 -5.03 -25.16
N ARG A 150 14.31 -5.78 -24.25
CA ARG A 150 13.65 -6.22 -23.01
C ARG A 150 13.35 -5.01 -22.12
N VAL A 151 12.31 -5.13 -21.30
CA VAL A 151 11.79 -4.06 -20.44
C VAL A 151 12.23 -4.30 -19.00
N MET A 152 12.81 -3.26 -18.37
CA MET A 152 13.14 -3.24 -16.94
C MET A 152 12.04 -2.51 -16.17
N LEU A 153 11.44 -3.17 -15.19
CA LEU A 153 10.28 -2.65 -14.48
C LEU A 153 10.67 -2.08 -13.12
N LEU A 154 10.18 -0.87 -12.80
CA LEU A 154 10.20 -0.32 -11.44
C LEU A 154 8.77 0.08 -11.09
N GLY A 155 8.15 -0.67 -10.19
CA GLY A 155 6.80 -0.40 -9.72
C GLY A 155 6.82 0.13 -8.29
N HIS A 156 6.14 1.25 -8.07
CA HIS A 156 6.00 1.84 -6.74
C HIS A 156 4.62 1.57 -6.14
N SER A 157 4.54 1.25 -4.85
CA SER A 157 3.27 1.02 -4.16
C SER A 157 2.43 -0.03 -4.91
N LYS A 158 1.15 0.22 -5.17
CA LYS A 158 0.28 -0.64 -5.99
C LYS A 158 0.88 -0.95 -7.37
N GLY A 159 1.65 -0.05 -7.98
CA GLY A 159 2.26 -0.26 -9.29
C GLY A 159 3.24 -1.44 -9.32
N GLY A 160 3.93 -1.71 -8.21
CA GLY A 160 4.76 -2.92 -8.08
C GLY A 160 3.93 -4.19 -7.89
N VAL A 161 2.78 -4.09 -7.21
CA VAL A 161 1.82 -5.19 -7.09
C VAL A 161 1.19 -5.54 -8.44
N ASP A 162 0.79 -4.52 -9.21
CA ASP A 162 0.24 -4.66 -10.56
C ASP A 162 1.27 -5.28 -11.52
N ALA A 163 2.53 -4.84 -11.44
CA ALA A 163 3.62 -5.40 -12.24
C ALA A 163 3.90 -6.86 -11.87
N ALA A 164 3.96 -7.18 -10.58
CA ALA A 164 4.13 -8.55 -10.11
C ALA A 164 2.96 -9.45 -10.56
N ALA A 165 1.74 -8.93 -10.53
CA ALA A 165 0.57 -9.63 -11.03
C ALA A 165 0.66 -9.90 -12.54
N ALA A 166 1.10 -8.93 -13.34
CA ALA A 166 1.33 -9.12 -14.77
C ALA A 166 2.33 -10.26 -15.04
N LEU A 167 3.45 -10.29 -14.31
CA LEU A 167 4.47 -11.35 -14.46
C LEU A 167 4.00 -12.71 -13.96
N SER A 168 3.08 -12.76 -12.99
CA SER A 168 2.60 -14.02 -12.43
C SER A 168 1.46 -14.63 -13.27
N ILE A 169 0.57 -13.79 -13.82
CA ILE A 169 -0.56 -14.23 -14.65
C ILE A 169 -0.11 -14.52 -16.08
N TYR A 170 0.74 -13.66 -16.66
CA TYR A 170 1.16 -13.71 -18.06
C TYR A 170 2.64 -14.11 -18.18
N SER A 171 3.09 -15.03 -17.32
CA SER A 171 4.49 -15.43 -17.19
C SER A 171 5.07 -15.94 -18.52
N GLU A 172 4.35 -16.77 -19.24
CA GLU A 172 4.77 -17.30 -20.54
C GLU A 172 4.87 -16.20 -21.62
N GLU A 173 3.90 -15.28 -21.68
CA GLU A 173 3.96 -14.20 -22.67
C GLU A 173 5.08 -13.18 -22.36
N LEU A 174 5.37 -12.93 -21.08
CA LEU A 174 6.32 -11.91 -20.66
C LEU A 174 7.75 -12.43 -20.42
N ARG A 175 7.97 -13.75 -20.38
CA ARG A 175 9.23 -14.42 -20.04
C ARG A 175 10.47 -13.80 -20.71
N ASP A 176 10.39 -13.63 -22.02
CA ASP A 176 11.52 -13.15 -22.84
C ASP A 176 11.46 -11.64 -23.10
N LYS A 177 10.46 -10.96 -22.55
CA LYS A 177 10.21 -9.53 -22.76
C LYS A 177 10.61 -8.68 -21.56
N VAL A 178 10.62 -9.24 -20.36
CA VAL A 178 10.94 -8.53 -19.12
C VAL A 178 12.30 -8.96 -18.59
N ALA A 179 13.15 -7.99 -18.24
CA ALA A 179 14.51 -8.21 -17.76
C ALA A 179 14.61 -8.32 -16.23
N GLY A 180 13.68 -7.71 -15.51
CA GLY A 180 13.67 -7.68 -14.05
C GLY A 180 12.54 -6.80 -13.52
N LEU A 181 12.22 -6.94 -12.23
CA LEU A 181 11.27 -6.09 -11.52
C LEU A 181 11.83 -5.60 -10.18
N ALA A 182 11.83 -4.28 -9.98
CA ALA A 182 12.00 -3.65 -8.68
C ALA A 182 10.64 -3.23 -8.10
N LEU A 183 10.25 -3.80 -6.96
CA LEU A 183 9.09 -3.39 -6.18
C LEU A 183 9.53 -2.40 -5.11
N VAL A 184 9.02 -1.18 -5.16
CA VAL A 184 9.43 -0.08 -4.29
C VAL A 184 8.27 0.28 -3.37
N GLN A 185 8.40 -0.03 -2.09
CA GLN A 185 7.38 0.23 -1.07
C GLN A 185 6.01 -0.39 -1.46
N SER A 186 6.04 -1.54 -2.13
CA SER A 186 4.84 -2.20 -2.63
C SER A 186 4.21 -3.09 -1.57
N PRO A 187 2.91 -2.98 -1.29
CA PRO A 187 2.21 -3.88 -0.35
C PRO A 187 1.99 -5.27 -0.96
N TYR A 188 3.06 -6.01 -1.21
CA TYR A 188 3.01 -7.33 -1.85
C TYR A 188 2.28 -8.34 -0.96
N GLY A 189 2.59 -8.34 0.34
CA GLY A 189 1.87 -9.09 1.37
C GLY A 189 0.52 -8.49 1.75
N GLY A 190 0.27 -7.25 1.37
CA GLY A 190 -0.90 -6.47 1.75
C GLY A 190 -0.53 -5.33 2.67
N THR A 191 -1.53 -4.65 3.20
CA THR A 191 -1.32 -3.58 4.19
C THR A 191 -2.38 -3.61 5.29
N PRO A 192 -1.97 -3.36 6.55
CA PRO A 192 -2.92 -3.23 7.66
C PRO A 192 -3.83 -2.02 7.46
N ILE A 193 -3.37 -1.01 6.74
CA ILE A 193 -4.13 0.20 6.45
C ILE A 193 -5.36 -0.12 5.59
N ALA A 194 -5.21 -0.88 4.50
CA ALA A 194 -6.35 -1.33 3.69
C ALA A 194 -7.23 -2.30 4.47
N SER A 195 -6.61 -3.28 5.12
CA SER A 195 -7.31 -4.37 5.79
C SER A 195 -8.12 -3.92 7.00
N ASP A 196 -7.63 -2.95 7.78
CA ASP A 196 -8.33 -2.46 8.95
C ASP A 196 -9.46 -1.48 8.59
N ILE A 197 -9.30 -0.68 7.54
CA ILE A 197 -10.33 0.27 7.09
C ILE A 197 -11.49 -0.44 6.42
N LEU A 198 -11.19 -1.42 5.56
CA LEU A 198 -12.19 -2.19 4.85
C LEU A 198 -12.88 -3.27 5.70
N ARG A 199 -12.36 -3.56 6.91
CA ARG A 199 -12.95 -4.58 7.79
C ARG A 199 -14.35 -4.17 8.25
N GLU A 200 -15.34 -4.97 7.86
CA GLU A 200 -16.72 -4.80 8.32
C GLU A 200 -16.85 -5.12 9.82
N GLY A 201 -17.57 -4.26 10.55
CA GLY A 201 -18.05 -4.56 11.89
C GLY A 201 -17.03 -4.44 13.03
N GLN A 202 -15.95 -3.67 12.84
CA GLN A 202 -15.00 -3.33 13.89
C GLN A 202 -15.64 -2.63 15.09
N VAL A 203 -15.24 -3.00 16.31
CA VAL A 203 -15.73 -2.45 17.60
C VAL A 203 -14.70 -1.54 18.31
N ALA A 204 -13.44 -1.49 17.87
CA ALA A 204 -12.40 -0.59 18.41
C ALA A 204 -12.36 0.76 17.70
N ASP A 205 -11.83 1.71 18.47
CA ASP A 205 -11.86 3.17 18.34
C ASP A 205 -12.33 3.72 16.97
N LYS A 206 -13.63 4.03 16.93
CA LYS A 206 -14.29 4.71 15.81
C LYS A 206 -13.55 5.99 15.40
N GLU A 207 -12.90 6.65 16.36
CA GLU A 207 -12.17 7.89 16.11
C GLU A 207 -10.84 7.64 15.39
N THR A 208 -10.02 6.70 15.83
CA THR A 208 -8.80 6.30 15.09
C THR A 208 -9.13 5.84 13.67
N ARG A 209 -10.20 5.04 13.49
CA ARG A 209 -10.65 4.63 12.15
C ARG A 209 -11.05 5.83 11.30
N ARG A 210 -11.82 6.78 11.83
CA ARG A 210 -12.20 8.01 11.12
C ARG A 210 -11.01 8.88 10.75
N ILE A 211 -10.01 8.98 11.63
CA ILE A 211 -8.78 9.71 11.36
C ILE A 211 -8.05 9.04 10.20
N MET A 212 -7.84 7.73 10.26
CA MET A 212 -7.17 6.99 9.19
C MET A 212 -7.96 7.03 7.87
N GLU A 213 -9.28 6.84 7.92
CA GLU A 213 -10.17 7.03 6.76
C GLU A 213 -10.06 8.45 6.20
N PHE A 214 -9.95 9.49 7.04
CA PHE A 214 -9.79 10.87 6.58
C PHE A 214 -8.41 11.10 5.94
N LEU A 215 -7.32 10.66 6.60
CA LEU A 215 -5.96 10.73 6.06
C LEU A 215 -5.95 10.08 4.68
N ILE A 216 -6.51 8.88 4.59
CA ILE A 216 -6.61 8.12 3.36
C ILE A 216 -7.51 8.82 2.37
N CYS A 217 -8.75 9.20 2.66
CA CYS A 217 -9.60 9.87 1.67
C CYS A 217 -8.93 11.13 1.10
N LYS A 218 -8.21 11.89 1.93
CA LYS A 218 -7.47 13.09 1.51
C LYS A 218 -6.23 12.75 0.67
N LEU A 219 -5.55 11.67 1.00
CA LEU A 219 -4.41 11.14 0.24
C LEU A 219 -4.84 10.34 -1.00
N ILE A 220 -6.05 9.77 -1.00
CA ILE A 220 -6.52 8.76 -1.94
C ILE A 220 -7.43 9.30 -3.03
N LYS A 221 -8.19 10.37 -2.77
CA LYS A 221 -9.23 10.89 -3.69
C LYS A 221 -9.99 9.79 -4.45
N GLY A 222 -10.76 9.01 -3.70
CA GLY A 222 -12.13 8.76 -4.14
C GLY A 222 -12.55 7.34 -4.48
N ASP A 223 -11.73 6.30 -4.31
CA ASP A 223 -12.28 4.94 -4.26
C ASP A 223 -11.54 4.02 -3.27
N ILE A 224 -12.19 3.76 -2.14
CA ILE A 224 -11.68 2.79 -1.16
C ILE A 224 -11.66 1.38 -1.76
N ARG A 225 -12.44 1.09 -2.83
CA ARG A 225 -12.40 -0.20 -3.53
C ARG A 225 -11.05 -0.48 -4.18
N ALA A 226 -10.29 0.56 -4.57
CA ALA A 226 -8.94 0.37 -5.10
C ALA A 226 -7.95 -0.16 -4.05
N LEU A 227 -8.31 -0.11 -2.76
CA LEU A 227 -7.55 -0.73 -1.67
C LEU A 227 -7.94 -2.19 -1.42
N GLU A 228 -9.03 -2.70 -1.99
CA GLU A 228 -9.53 -4.05 -1.72
C GLU A 228 -8.47 -5.10 -2.06
N ASP A 229 -7.86 -4.99 -3.23
CA ASP A 229 -6.80 -5.90 -3.68
C ASP A 229 -5.51 -5.80 -2.85
N LEU A 230 -5.37 -4.78 -2.01
CA LEU A 230 -4.23 -4.57 -1.13
C LEU A 230 -4.48 -5.09 0.30
N THR A 231 -5.67 -5.66 0.56
CA THR A 231 -5.97 -6.33 1.82
C THR A 231 -5.22 -7.65 1.94
N TYR A 232 -4.94 -8.09 3.17
CA TYR A 232 -4.27 -9.37 3.40
C TYR A 232 -5.03 -10.56 2.81
N GLU A 233 -6.36 -10.54 2.87
CA GLU A 233 -7.19 -11.61 2.33
C GLU A 233 -6.98 -11.75 0.82
N LYS A 234 -7.11 -10.64 0.07
CA LYS A 234 -6.89 -10.63 -1.38
C LYS A 234 -5.45 -10.95 -1.76
N ARG A 235 -4.46 -10.44 -1.02
CA ARG A 235 -3.05 -10.75 -1.30
C ARG A 235 -2.72 -12.22 -1.05
N LYS A 236 -3.22 -12.81 0.04
CA LYS A 236 -3.06 -14.25 0.33
C LYS A 236 -3.70 -15.12 -0.76
N GLU A 237 -4.91 -14.78 -1.17
CA GLU A 237 -5.60 -15.46 -2.28
C GLU A 237 -4.78 -15.37 -3.59
N PHE A 238 -4.38 -14.15 -3.96
CA PHE A 238 -3.66 -13.90 -5.21
C PHE A 238 -2.30 -14.61 -5.25
N VAL A 239 -1.45 -14.42 -4.24
CA VAL A 239 -0.10 -14.98 -4.18
C VAL A 239 -0.14 -16.51 -4.01
N GLY A 240 -1.16 -17.05 -3.35
CA GLY A 240 -1.39 -18.48 -3.26
C GLY A 240 -1.71 -19.12 -4.62
N ALA A 241 -2.44 -18.41 -5.49
CA ALA A 241 -2.81 -18.88 -6.82
C ALA A 241 -1.77 -18.56 -7.91
N HIS A 242 -1.03 -17.46 -7.77
CA HIS A 242 -0.13 -16.94 -8.80
C HIS A 242 1.27 -16.66 -8.22
N LYS A 243 2.22 -17.54 -8.53
CA LYS A 243 3.62 -17.37 -8.11
C LYS A 243 4.39 -16.49 -9.10
N LEU A 244 5.28 -15.67 -8.55
CA LEU A 244 6.23 -14.94 -9.37
C LEU A 244 7.20 -15.91 -10.07
N PRO A 245 7.56 -15.64 -11.33
CA PRO A 245 8.47 -16.49 -12.09
C PRO A 245 9.90 -16.40 -11.54
N GLU A 246 10.52 -17.56 -11.29
CA GLU A 246 11.87 -17.65 -10.69
C GLU A 246 12.98 -17.12 -11.61
N ASN A 247 12.76 -17.11 -12.93
CA ASN A 247 13.74 -16.70 -13.94
C ASN A 247 13.87 -15.17 -14.08
N ILE A 248 13.02 -14.38 -13.41
CA ILE A 248 13.09 -12.93 -13.45
C ILE A 248 13.76 -12.43 -12.16
N PRO A 249 14.87 -11.66 -12.25
CA PRO A 249 15.44 -10.98 -11.09
C PRO A 249 14.41 -10.07 -10.42
N ILE A 250 14.28 -10.18 -9.09
CA ILE A 250 13.35 -9.37 -8.29
C ILE A 250 14.14 -8.64 -7.20
N ILE A 251 13.88 -7.35 -7.07
CA ILE A 251 14.30 -6.55 -5.92
C ILE A 251 13.04 -6.07 -5.20
N SER A 252 13.03 -6.13 -3.87
CA SER A 252 12.02 -5.43 -3.07
C SER A 252 12.68 -4.41 -2.15
N PHE A 253 12.22 -3.18 -2.22
CA PHE A 253 12.73 -2.06 -1.45
C PHE A 253 11.69 -1.60 -0.45
N HIS A 254 12.10 -1.42 0.80
CA HIS A 254 11.25 -0.84 1.84
C HIS A 254 12.04 0.09 2.76
N SER A 255 11.34 1.02 3.40
CA SER A 255 11.91 1.96 4.37
C SER A 255 10.86 2.27 5.43
N GLU A 256 11.21 3.10 6.40
CA GLU A 256 10.34 3.55 7.47
C GLU A 256 10.18 5.08 7.44
N ALA A 257 8.99 5.59 7.73
CA ALA A 257 8.76 7.03 7.84
C ALA A 257 9.33 7.58 9.15
N SER A 258 9.77 8.84 9.13
CA SER A 258 10.19 9.52 10.34
C SER A 258 8.97 9.91 11.20
N VAL A 259 8.86 9.32 12.39
CA VAL A 259 7.82 9.63 13.38
C VAL A 259 8.24 10.73 14.36
N ALA A 260 9.20 11.58 13.98
CA ALA A 260 9.70 12.64 14.85
C ALA A 260 8.58 13.64 15.23
N PRO A 261 8.49 14.10 16.49
CA PRO A 261 7.43 14.99 16.94
C PRO A 261 7.25 16.25 16.08
N GLY A 262 8.34 16.80 15.55
CA GLY A 262 8.31 17.97 14.66
C GLY A 262 7.60 17.74 13.32
N VAL A 263 7.68 16.51 12.76
CA VAL A 263 7.00 16.13 11.52
C VAL A 263 5.50 15.96 11.76
N ILE A 264 5.14 15.38 12.91
CA ILE A 264 3.74 15.17 13.31
C ILE A 264 3.04 16.49 13.65
N ALA A 265 3.74 17.43 14.29
CA ALA A 265 3.20 18.74 14.67
C ALA A 265 2.66 19.54 13.46
N THR A 266 3.20 19.31 12.25
CA THR A 266 2.71 19.94 11.02
C THR A 266 1.25 19.59 10.72
N LEU A 267 0.79 18.38 11.10
CA LEU A 267 -0.61 17.99 10.98
C LEU A 267 -1.51 18.57 12.06
N SER A 268 -1.00 18.77 13.27
CA SER A 268 -1.77 19.42 14.34
C SER A 268 -2.24 20.80 13.92
N HIS A 269 -1.42 21.60 13.23
CA HIS A 269 -1.81 22.92 12.74
C HIS A 269 -2.94 22.89 11.69
N ILE A 270 -3.00 21.84 10.86
CA ILE A 270 -4.05 21.66 9.85
C ILE A 270 -5.31 21.07 10.46
N ALA A 271 -5.16 20.16 11.43
CA ALA A 271 -6.27 19.63 12.18
C ALA A 271 -7.08 20.76 12.84
N HIS A 272 -6.42 21.74 13.47
CA HIS A 272 -7.09 22.91 14.05
C HIS A 272 -7.78 23.81 13.00
N ALA A 273 -7.37 23.77 11.74
CA ALA A 273 -7.95 24.56 10.65
C ALA A 273 -9.12 23.85 9.92
N GLU A 274 -9.08 22.51 9.78
CA GLU A 274 -10.11 21.73 9.06
C GLU A 274 -11.12 21.00 9.97
N LEU A 275 -10.79 20.72 11.24
CA LEU A 275 -11.74 20.09 12.19
C LEU A 275 -12.88 20.96 12.76
N PRO A 276 -13.00 22.30 12.55
CA PRO A 276 -14.21 23.02 12.98
C PRO A 276 -15.53 22.54 12.32
N TRP A 277 -15.45 21.69 11.27
CA TRP A 277 -16.57 21.29 10.41
C TRP A 277 -17.09 19.86 10.65
N LEU A 278 -16.42 19.07 11.50
CA LEU A 278 -17.01 17.82 11.99
C LEU A 278 -18.05 18.17 13.06
N PRO A 279 -19.23 17.53 13.09
CA PRO A 279 -20.26 17.87 14.07
C PRO A 279 -19.66 17.73 15.47
N GLN A 280 -19.56 18.86 16.15
CA GLN A 280 -19.07 18.94 17.52
C GLN A 280 -19.91 18.02 18.40
N PHE A 281 -19.23 17.43 19.39
CA PHE A 281 -19.79 16.54 20.39
C PHE A 281 -21.17 17.00 20.91
N PRO A 282 -22.14 16.09 21.13
CA PRO A 282 -23.37 16.46 21.81
C PRO A 282 -23.03 16.69 23.29
N GLY A 283 -22.84 17.94 23.71
CA GLY A 283 -22.55 18.26 25.11
C GLY A 283 -22.19 19.69 25.48
N GLU A 284 -22.12 20.64 24.53
CA GLU A 284 -21.95 22.06 24.88
C GLU A 284 -23.08 22.90 24.31
N ASP A 285 -24.03 23.21 25.17
CA ASP A 285 -25.04 24.25 24.95
C ASP A 285 -24.33 25.60 24.80
N ARG A 286 -24.55 26.28 23.67
CA ARG A 286 -24.75 27.74 23.63
C ARG A 286 -25.40 28.20 22.34
N GLU A 287 -26.42 29.02 22.55
CA GLU A 287 -27.41 29.55 21.62
C GLU A 287 -26.81 30.57 20.64
N ASN A 288 -27.45 30.63 19.45
CA ASN A 288 -27.57 31.76 18.51
C ASN A 288 -26.33 32.64 18.21
N ASP A 289 -25.86 32.61 16.96
CA ASP A 289 -26.20 33.71 16.06
C ASP A 289 -25.94 33.36 14.58
N ASP A 290 -26.94 33.70 13.77
CA ASP A 290 -27.00 33.59 12.34
C ASP A 290 -26.08 34.67 11.72
N PHE A 291 -24.90 34.30 11.20
CA PHE A 291 -24.15 35.16 10.29
C PHE A 291 -23.50 34.36 9.17
N ALA A 292 -24.09 34.53 7.99
CA ALA A 292 -23.51 34.20 6.71
C ALA A 292 -22.07 34.72 6.58
N LEU A 293 -21.10 33.81 6.70
CA LEU A 293 -19.75 34.02 6.18
C LEU A 293 -19.54 33.01 5.06
N ALA A 294 -19.63 33.52 3.83
CA ALA A 294 -19.12 32.87 2.64
C ALA A 294 -17.67 32.43 2.89
N ALA A 295 -17.49 31.16 3.23
CA ALA A 295 -16.20 30.55 3.46
C ALA A 295 -15.41 30.61 2.16
N ARG A 296 -14.51 31.60 2.06
CA ARG A 296 -13.38 31.55 1.12
C ARG A 296 -12.65 30.24 1.39
N LYS A 297 -12.91 29.22 0.58
CA LYS A 297 -12.18 27.95 0.59
C LYS A 297 -10.75 28.23 0.14
N VAL A 298 -9.90 28.57 1.11
CA VAL A 298 -8.45 28.48 0.89
C VAL A 298 -8.14 26.99 0.80
N PRO A 299 -7.52 26.51 -0.29
CA PRO A 299 -7.17 25.11 -0.41
C PRO A 299 -6.16 24.77 0.68
N VAL A 300 -6.58 23.94 1.64
CA VAL A 300 -5.67 23.41 2.65
C VAL A 300 -4.76 22.40 1.97
N VAL A 301 -3.47 22.71 1.96
CA VAL A 301 -2.44 21.79 1.47
C VAL A 301 -2.23 20.74 2.56
N PHE A 302 -2.55 19.49 2.25
CA PHE A 302 -2.37 18.38 3.18
C PHE A 302 -0.91 17.87 3.13
N PRO A 303 -0.13 17.96 4.22
CA PRO A 303 1.28 17.59 4.24
C PRO A 303 1.41 16.07 4.22
N VAL A 304 1.68 15.52 3.04
CA VAL A 304 1.78 14.07 2.79
C VAL A 304 2.75 13.42 3.78
N SER A 305 3.96 13.96 3.96
CA SER A 305 4.95 13.39 4.90
C SER A 305 4.48 13.34 6.34
N ALA A 306 3.71 14.33 6.80
CA ALA A 306 3.15 14.30 8.14
C ALA A 306 2.06 13.22 8.26
N ALA A 307 1.27 13.02 7.21
CA ALA A 307 0.22 12.00 7.18
C ALA A 307 0.83 10.59 7.19
N MET A 308 1.92 10.40 6.45
CA MET A 308 2.74 9.19 6.51
C MET A 308 3.33 8.98 7.90
N ALA A 309 3.87 10.01 8.53
CA ALA A 309 4.42 9.93 9.89
C ALA A 309 3.36 9.53 10.93
N LEU A 310 2.15 10.11 10.88
CA LEU A 310 1.04 9.70 11.76
C LEU A 310 0.61 8.26 11.52
N SER A 311 0.50 7.86 10.26
CA SER A 311 0.09 6.51 9.90
C SER A 311 1.15 5.48 10.33
N ALA A 312 2.43 5.79 10.15
CA ALA A 312 3.54 4.97 10.63
C ALA A 312 3.56 4.87 12.17
N LEU A 313 3.32 5.99 12.87
CA LEU A 313 3.20 5.99 14.33
C LEU A 313 2.02 5.12 14.79
N HIS A 314 0.88 5.20 14.11
CA HIS A 314 -0.27 4.35 14.40
C HIS A 314 0.09 2.86 14.30
N LEU A 315 0.73 2.45 13.21
CA LEU A 315 1.14 1.05 13.00
C LEU A 315 2.18 0.60 14.03
N GLN A 316 3.13 1.47 14.38
CA GLN A 316 4.12 1.19 15.42
C GLN A 316 3.48 1.01 16.80
N LEU A 317 2.52 1.85 17.18
CA LEU A 317 1.83 1.77 18.48
C LEU A 317 0.85 0.60 18.55
N ARG A 318 0.15 0.31 17.44
CA ARG A 318 -0.89 -0.72 17.40
C ARG A 318 -0.32 -2.11 17.24
N TYR A 319 0.70 -2.27 16.39
CA TYR A 319 1.22 -3.57 15.97
C TYR A 319 2.69 -3.79 16.33
N GLY A 320 3.41 -2.76 16.77
CA GLY A 320 4.86 -2.85 16.99
C GLY A 320 5.67 -2.84 15.70
N GLU A 321 5.03 -2.56 14.56
CA GLU A 321 5.60 -2.76 13.22
C GLU A 321 6.07 -1.45 12.60
N LYS A 322 7.23 -1.51 11.95
CA LYS A 322 7.83 -0.39 11.22
C LYS A 322 7.17 -0.26 9.85
N SER A 323 6.96 0.98 9.40
CA SER A 323 6.28 1.28 8.14
C SER A 323 6.73 2.61 7.56
N ASP A 324 6.61 2.72 6.24
CA ASP A 324 6.74 3.97 5.47
C ASP A 324 5.52 4.91 5.58
N GLY A 325 4.53 4.53 6.38
CA GLY A 325 3.27 5.24 6.56
C GLY A 325 2.07 4.52 5.93
N LEU A 326 2.28 3.64 4.96
CA LEU A 326 1.18 2.87 4.34
C LEU A 326 1.44 1.38 4.29
N VAL A 327 2.68 0.95 4.18
CA VAL A 327 3.08 -0.45 4.04
C VAL A 327 4.07 -0.78 5.14
N THR A 328 3.90 -1.92 5.82
CA THR A 328 4.90 -2.36 6.80
C THR A 328 6.15 -2.85 6.08
N CYS A 329 7.31 -2.73 6.72
CA CYS A 329 8.56 -3.24 6.17
C CYS A 329 8.44 -4.72 5.77
N ARG A 330 7.79 -5.53 6.61
CA ARG A 330 7.62 -6.97 6.39
C ARG A 330 6.69 -7.28 5.22
N ASP A 331 5.63 -6.51 5.02
CA ASP A 331 4.69 -6.76 3.92
C ASP A 331 5.19 -6.24 2.56
N ALA A 332 6.26 -5.44 2.55
CA ALA A 332 6.94 -5.00 1.35
C ALA A 332 8.03 -5.97 0.87
N GLU A 333 8.44 -6.93 1.69
CA GLU A 333 9.40 -7.96 1.29
C GLU A 333 8.73 -9.03 0.41
N VAL A 334 9.37 -9.33 -0.71
CA VAL A 334 8.85 -10.29 -1.70
C VAL A 334 9.65 -11.58 -1.60
N PRO A 335 9.01 -12.75 -1.43
CA PRO A 335 9.74 -14.02 -1.38
C PRO A 335 10.65 -14.25 -2.59
N GLY A 336 11.90 -14.67 -2.35
CA GLY A 336 12.89 -14.92 -3.40
C GLY A 336 13.52 -13.68 -4.03
N SER A 337 13.27 -12.48 -3.48
CA SER A 337 13.90 -11.24 -3.92
C SER A 337 15.20 -10.95 -3.17
N ILE A 338 15.98 -10.03 -3.74
CA ILE A 338 16.93 -9.25 -2.97
C ILE A 338 16.18 -8.08 -2.30
N VAL A 339 16.27 -7.99 -0.98
CA VAL A 339 15.64 -6.91 -0.19
C VAL A 339 16.63 -5.78 0.06
N VAL A 340 16.23 -4.55 -0.23
CA VAL A 340 16.99 -3.33 0.05
C VAL A 340 16.31 -2.53 1.17
N LYS A 341 17.08 -2.25 2.22
CA LYS A 341 16.67 -1.59 3.46
C LYS A 341 17.63 -0.42 3.75
N PRO A 342 17.35 0.80 3.26
CA PRO A 342 18.19 1.94 3.53
C PRO A 342 18.08 2.35 5.01
N GLU A 343 19.18 2.86 5.58
CA GLU A 343 19.16 3.43 6.94
C GLU A 343 18.36 4.74 7.01
N ARG A 344 18.33 5.49 5.90
CA ARG A 344 17.55 6.72 5.80
C ARG A 344 16.05 6.38 5.87
N LYS A 345 15.34 7.11 6.73
CA LYS A 345 13.89 7.02 6.89
C LYS A 345 13.18 7.74 5.76
N LEU A 346 12.55 6.99 4.86
CA LEU A 346 11.83 7.48 3.71
C LEU A 346 10.35 7.14 3.85
N ASP A 347 9.50 8.17 3.76
CA ASP A 347 8.05 7.95 3.71
C ASP A 347 7.62 7.34 2.37
N HIS A 348 6.38 6.87 2.30
CA HIS A 348 5.81 6.21 1.11
C HIS A 348 5.77 7.09 -0.15
N SER A 349 5.90 8.41 -0.01
CA SER A 349 5.81 9.35 -1.13
C SER A 349 7.18 9.79 -1.66
N TRP A 350 8.24 9.56 -0.88
CA TRP A 350 9.58 10.07 -1.14
C TRP A 350 10.17 9.55 -2.46
N MET A 351 9.95 8.28 -2.78
CA MET A 351 10.51 7.64 -3.97
C MET A 351 9.94 8.18 -5.29
N VAL A 352 8.81 8.90 -5.25
CA VAL A 352 8.07 9.33 -6.45
C VAL A 352 7.98 10.84 -6.62
N TYR A 353 8.15 11.60 -5.54
CA TYR A 353 8.17 13.07 -5.54
C TYR A 353 9.55 13.60 -5.12
N SER A 354 10.36 14.00 -6.09
CA SER A 354 11.62 14.71 -5.82
C SER A 354 11.35 16.15 -5.38
N SER A 355 12.10 16.67 -4.39
CA SER A 355 12.13 18.11 -4.10
C SER A 355 12.56 18.91 -5.34
N TRP A 356 11.71 19.83 -5.80
CA TRP A 356 12.02 20.74 -6.90
C TRP A 356 13.02 21.84 -6.51
N LYS A 357 13.26 22.04 -5.21
CA LYS A 357 14.20 23.04 -4.72
C LYS A 357 15.53 22.37 -4.44
N LYS A 358 16.43 22.44 -5.42
CA LYS A 358 17.87 22.31 -5.18
C LYS A 358 18.36 23.67 -4.71
N ASP A 359 18.68 23.80 -3.43
CA ASP A 359 19.70 24.77 -3.04
C ASP A 359 21.06 24.20 -3.48
N PRO A 360 21.86 24.92 -4.28
CA PRO A 360 23.15 24.42 -4.78
C PRO A 360 24.15 24.01 -3.69
N GLU A 361 23.93 24.46 -2.45
CA GLU A 361 24.77 24.14 -1.29
C GLU A 361 24.36 22.83 -0.59
N ASP A 362 23.16 22.30 -0.84
CA ASP A 362 22.67 21.05 -0.22
C ASP A 362 22.81 19.84 -1.15
N SER A 363 24.03 19.62 -1.62
CA SER A 363 24.45 18.41 -2.38
C SER A 363 24.50 17.13 -1.52
N SER A 364 24.09 17.25 -0.24
CA SER A 364 24.18 16.19 0.75
C SER A 364 22.99 15.22 0.70
N GLU A 365 21.82 15.69 0.24
CA GLU A 365 20.60 14.90 0.21
C GLU A 365 20.53 13.96 -1.01
N VAL A 366 20.31 12.68 -0.73
CA VAL A 366 20.08 11.65 -1.77
C VAL A 366 18.78 11.94 -2.52
N ASP A 367 18.86 11.97 -3.86
CA ASP A 367 17.71 12.21 -4.75
C ASP A 367 16.95 10.91 -5.06
N ALA A 368 15.63 11.00 -5.21
CA ALA A 368 14.78 9.87 -5.58
C ALA A 368 15.19 9.28 -6.95
N CYS A 369 15.69 10.13 -7.87
CA CYS A 369 16.19 9.69 -9.16
C CYS A 369 17.41 8.76 -9.03
N GLU A 370 18.36 9.10 -8.16
CA GLU A 370 19.57 8.32 -7.90
C GLU A 370 19.23 6.98 -7.22
N MET A 371 18.25 6.98 -6.31
CA MET A 371 17.73 5.75 -5.69
C MET A 371 17.11 4.81 -6.73
N CYS A 372 16.30 5.36 -7.65
CA CYS A 372 15.72 4.57 -8.75
C CYS A 372 16.81 4.00 -9.67
N GLU A 373 17.84 4.79 -9.99
CA GLU A 373 18.98 4.34 -10.79
C GLU A 373 19.74 3.21 -10.08
N ALA A 374 20.00 3.34 -8.79
CA ALA A 374 20.73 2.34 -8.00
C ALA A 374 19.97 1.01 -7.95
N LEU A 375 18.65 1.04 -7.73
CA LEU A 375 17.80 -0.16 -7.75
C LEU A 375 17.84 -0.85 -9.12
N LEU A 376 17.70 -0.08 -10.20
CA LEU A 376 17.72 -0.63 -11.56
C LEU A 376 19.11 -1.13 -11.95
N THR A 377 20.17 -0.47 -11.49
CA THR A 377 21.56 -0.92 -11.73
C THR A 377 21.81 -2.25 -11.03
N MET A 378 21.38 -2.37 -9.77
CA MET A 378 21.45 -3.64 -9.04
C MET A 378 20.65 -4.75 -9.74
N LEU A 379 19.50 -4.41 -10.31
CA LEU A 379 18.66 -5.35 -11.05
C LEU A 379 19.33 -5.84 -12.35
N VAL A 380 20.10 -4.98 -13.03
CA VAL A 380 20.94 -5.36 -14.17
C VAL A 380 22.03 -6.34 -13.74
N GLU A 381 22.75 -6.06 -12.65
CA GLU A 381 23.81 -6.95 -12.14
C GLU A 381 23.26 -8.36 -11.85
N LEU A 382 22.10 -8.46 -11.20
CA LEU A 382 21.45 -9.74 -10.92
C LEU A 382 21.02 -10.49 -12.21
N GLY A 383 20.65 -9.77 -13.26
CA GLY A 383 20.32 -10.37 -14.55
C GLY A 383 21.55 -10.93 -15.29
N GLU A 384 22.69 -10.26 -15.17
CA GLU A 384 23.96 -10.69 -15.75
C GLU A 384 24.54 -11.91 -15.02
N GLU A 385 24.50 -11.92 -13.68
CA GLU A 385 24.95 -13.05 -12.87
C GLU A 385 24.21 -14.35 -13.17
N ARG A 386 22.91 -14.27 -13.49
CA ARG A 386 22.07 -15.43 -13.84
C ARG A 386 22.25 -15.91 -15.29
N SER A 387 22.88 -15.11 -16.14
CA SER A 387 23.12 -15.43 -17.55
C SER A 387 24.50 -16.07 -17.77
N ASN A 388 25.38 -16.00 -16.76
CA ASN A 388 26.68 -16.66 -16.71
C ASN A 388 26.57 -17.99 -15.97
#